data_AF-F0Y1L4-F1
#
_entry.id   AF-F0Y1L4-F1
#
_cell.length_a   1.000
_cell.length_b   1.000
_cell.length_c   1.000
_cell.angle_alpha   90.00
_cell.angle_beta   90.00
_cell.angle_gamma   90.00
#
_symmetry.space_group_name_H-M   'P 1'
#
loop_
_entity.id
_entity.type
_entity.pdbx_description
1 polymer ?
#
loop_
_entity_poly.entity_id
_entity_poly.type
_entity_poly.pdbx_seq_one_letter_code
_entity_poly.pdbx_strand_id
1 'polypeptide(L)' 'PDGKEKLEFYAFFKQATEGDVAGDRPGVMSFVARHKYDARKLLAGMPRAVAMQAYVD' A
#
# COMPACT_ATOMS: atom_id res chain seq x y z
N PRO A 1 -1.03 16.77 2.97
CA PRO A 1 -1.50 15.53 2.33
C PRO A 1 -1.85 15.77 0.85
N ASP A 2 -0.85 15.63 -0.01
CA ASP A 2 -1.06 15.47 -1.44
C ASP A 2 -1.73 14.09 -1.74
N GLY A 3 -2.11 13.84 -2.99
CA GLY A 3 -2.74 12.57 -3.37
C GLY A 3 -1.83 11.33 -3.21
N LYS A 4 -0.51 11.51 -3.23
CA LYS A 4 0.50 10.46 -3.08
C LYS A 4 0.71 10.09 -1.61
N GLU A 5 0.80 11.06 -0.71
CA GLU A 5 0.88 10.84 0.75
C GLU A 5 -0.31 9.99 1.22
N LYS A 6 -1.54 10.30 0.75
CA LYS A 6 -2.73 9.49 1.08
C LYS A 6 -2.62 8.04 0.60
N LEU A 7 -1.97 7.81 -0.54
CA LEU A 7 -1.79 6.48 -1.11
C LEU A 7 -0.73 5.69 -0.34
N GLU A 8 0.34 6.35 0.10
CA GLU A 8 1.41 5.77 0.91
C GLU A 8 0.89 5.40 2.31
N PHE A 9 0.20 6.30 3.00
CA PHE A 9 -0.43 5.98 4.29
C PHE A 9 -1.41 4.83 4.17
N TYR A 10 -2.20 4.79 3.09
CA TYR A 10 -3.06 3.63 2.80
C TYR A 10 -2.23 2.34 2.65
N ALA A 11 -1.13 2.37 1.90
CA ALA A 11 -0.30 1.19 1.68
C ALA A 11 0.35 0.70 2.99
N PHE A 12 0.91 1.60 3.79
CA PHE A 12 1.49 1.27 5.11
C PHE A 12 0.44 0.70 6.06
N PHE A 13 -0.74 1.34 6.15
CA PHE A 13 -1.85 0.84 6.96
C PHE A 13 -2.24 -0.59 6.57
N LYS A 14 -2.38 -0.86 5.26
CA LYS A 14 -2.75 -2.20 4.77
C LYS A 14 -1.63 -3.21 4.99
N GLN A 15 -0.37 -2.85 4.81
CA GLN A 15 0.76 -3.75 5.10
C GLN A 15 0.85 -4.07 6.61
N ALA A 16 0.62 -3.08 7.48
CA ALA A 16 0.60 -3.26 8.92
C ALA A 16 -0.55 -4.16 9.43
N THR A 17 -1.70 -4.13 8.76
CA THR A 17 -2.95 -4.81 9.20
C THR A 17 -3.22 -6.12 8.49
N GLU A 18 -2.86 -6.23 7.21
CA GLU A 18 -3.13 -7.39 6.36
C GLU A 18 -1.86 -8.09 5.89
N GLY A 19 -0.71 -7.40 5.92
CA GLY A 19 0.51 -7.87 5.30
C GLY A 19 0.49 -7.70 3.78
N ASP A 20 1.29 -8.54 3.13
CA ASP A 20 1.57 -8.46 1.70
C ASP A 20 0.30 -8.45 0.84
N VAL A 21 0.33 -7.64 -0.22
CA VAL A 21 -0.76 -7.61 -1.18
C VAL A 21 -0.90 -8.94 -1.92
N ALA A 22 -2.12 -9.45 -1.96
CA ALA A 22 -2.48 -10.66 -2.70
C ALA A 22 -3.37 -10.33 -3.91
N GLY A 23 -3.45 -11.28 -4.85
CA GLY A 23 -4.25 -11.16 -6.08
C GLY A 23 -3.52 -10.50 -7.24
N ASP A 24 -4.21 -10.42 -8.37
CA ASP A 24 -3.67 -9.90 -9.62
C ASP A 24 -3.68 -8.37 -9.68
N ARG A 25 -2.72 -7.81 -10.42
CA ARG A 25 -2.65 -6.37 -10.67
C ARG A 25 -3.90 -5.91 -11.44
N PRO A 26 -4.67 -4.93 -10.93
CA PRO A 26 -5.85 -4.42 -11.61
C PRO A 26 -5.56 -3.89 -13.03
N GLY A 27 -6.53 -4.06 -13.93
CA GLY A 27 -6.43 -3.62 -15.32
C GLY A 27 -6.24 -2.11 -15.49
N VAL A 28 -5.70 -1.71 -16.63
CA VAL A 28 -5.26 -0.33 -16.90
C VAL A 28 -6.35 0.73 -16.79
N MET A 29 -7.61 0.35 -17.03
CA MET A 29 -8.78 1.24 -16.91
C MET A 29 -9.18 1.54 -15.46
N SER A 30 -8.67 0.75 -14.49
CA SER A 30 -8.93 0.94 -13.06
C SER A 30 -7.77 1.67 -12.39
N PHE A 31 -7.59 2.95 -12.75
CA PHE A 31 -6.45 3.77 -12.29
C PHE A 31 -6.27 3.75 -10.77
N VAL A 32 -7.34 4.00 -10.01
CA VAL A 32 -7.27 4.07 -8.54
C VAL A 32 -6.91 2.72 -7.93
N ALA A 33 -7.56 1.63 -8.37
CA ALA A 33 -7.28 0.31 -7.82
C ALA A 33 -5.86 -0.14 -8.18
N ARG A 34 -5.42 0.16 -9.41
CA ARG A 34 -4.06 -0.15 -9.86
C ARG A 34 -3.01 0.59 -9.04
N HIS A 35 -3.18 1.89 -8.80
CA HIS A 35 -2.26 2.65 -7.95
C HIS A 35 -2.21 2.12 -6.52
N LYS A 36 -3.36 1.78 -5.93
CA LYS A 36 -3.41 1.16 -4.59
C LYS A 36 -2.71 -0.19 -4.54
N TYR A 37 -2.93 -1.04 -5.55
CA TYR A 37 -2.25 -2.33 -5.66
C TYR A 37 -0.74 -2.14 -5.78
N ASP A 38 -0.30 -1.27 -6.69
CA ASP A 38 1.11 -1.00 -6.95
C ASP A 38 1.81 -0.47 -5.70
N ALA A 39 1.19 0.47 -4.99
CA ALA A 39 1.72 0.99 -3.73
C ALA A 39 1.88 -0.11 -2.67
N ARG A 40 0.89 -0.99 -2.50
CA ARG A 40 1.04 -2.13 -1.59
C ARG A 40 2.08 -3.13 -2.07
N LYS A 41 2.22 -3.34 -3.39
CA LYS A 41 3.18 -4.29 -3.95
C LYS A 41 4.63 -3.88 -3.69
N LEU A 42 4.90 -2.57 -3.65
CA LEU A 42 6.21 -2.02 -3.28
C LEU A 42 6.58 -2.30 -1.82
N LEU A 43 5.59 -2.51 -0.95
CA LEU A 43 5.79 -2.82 0.47
C LEU A 43 5.78 -4.32 0.77
N ALA A 44 5.63 -5.19 -0.24
CA ALA A 44 5.60 -6.63 -0.02
C ALA A 44 6.93 -7.11 0.61
N GLY A 45 6.83 -7.95 1.64
CA GLY A 45 7.97 -8.39 2.47
C GLY A 45 8.34 -7.42 3.59
N MET A 46 7.73 -6.23 3.67
CA MET A 46 7.94 -5.31 4.79
C MET A 46 7.33 -5.89 6.07
N PRO A 47 8.09 -5.99 7.19
CA PRO A 47 7.55 -6.42 8.46
C PRO A 47 6.45 -5.49 8.97
N ARG A 48 5.42 -6.06 9.63
CA ARG A 48 4.27 -5.29 10.14
C ARG A 48 4.67 -4.15 11.07
N ALA A 49 5.66 -4.37 11.93
CA ALA A 49 6.17 -3.35 12.85
C ALA A 49 6.79 -2.15 12.10
N VAL A 50 7.51 -2.40 11.00
CA VAL A 50 8.11 -1.35 10.16
C VAL A 50 7.01 -0.57 9.44
N ALA A 51 6.00 -1.27 8.91
CA ALA A 51 4.85 -0.63 8.27
C ALA A 51 4.03 0.23 9.24
N MET A 52 3.89 -0.19 10.50
CA MET A 52 3.22 0.61 11.54
C MET A 52 4.00 1.88 11.86
N GLN A 53 5.34 1.79 11.97
CA GLN A 53 6.17 2.96 12.23
C GLN A 53 6.08 3.96 11.07
N ALA A 54 6.24 3.49 9.83
CA ALA A 54 6.15 4.33 8.64
C ALA A 54 4.76 4.95 8.40
N TYR A 55 3.71 4.44 9.06
CA TYR A 55 2.38 5.06 9.03
C TYR A 55 2.25 6.24 10.00
N VAL A 56 3.06 6.27 11.06
CA VAL A 56 3.02 7.26 12.15
C VAL A 56 4.04 8.38 11.95
N ASP A 57 5.16 8.07 11.29
CA ASP A 57 6.18 9.03 10.86
C ASP A 57 5.63 10.02 9.81
#